data_AF-A0AAD7NZ71-F1
#
_entry.id   AF-A0AAD7NZ71-F1
#
_cell.length_a   1.000
_cell.length_b   1.000
_cell.length_c   1.000
_cell.angle_alpha   90.00
_cell.angle_beta   90.00
_cell.angle_gamma   90.00
#
_symmetry.space_group_name_H-M   'P 1'
#
loop_
_entity.id
_entity.type
_entity.pdbx_description
1 polymer ?
#
loop_
_entity_poly.entity_id
_entity_poly.type
_entity_poly.pdbx_seq_one_letter_code
_entity_poly.pdbx_strand_id
1 'polypeptide(L)'
;MTRTNLRYGPNKGHPTTPIAKTVRPSQRKGVQSTKTKFVRAIVREVAGFSAYERRVMELLRNSKDKKARKLTKKRLGTLLRSKRKLEELSSVIQESRRAAH
;
A
#
# COMPACT_ATOMS: atom_id res chain seq x y z
N MET A 1 28.13 -3.09 8.50
CA MET A 1 29.22 -3.82 7.84
C MET A 1 30.39 -2.86 7.67
N THR A 2 31.55 -3.23 8.18
CA THR A 2 32.80 -2.49 8.00
C THR A 2 33.24 -2.60 6.53
N ARG A 3 33.66 -1.48 5.92
CA ARG A 3 34.14 -1.51 4.53
C ARG A 3 35.59 -2.03 4.50
N THR A 4 35.96 -2.80 3.49
CA THR A 4 37.23 -3.54 3.41
C THR A 4 38.35 -2.81 2.66
N ASN A 5 38.19 -1.52 2.35
CA ASN A 5 39.15 -0.71 1.58
C ASN A 5 39.49 -1.29 0.19
N LEU A 6 38.66 -2.18 -0.34
CA LEU A 6 38.79 -2.74 -1.69
C LEU A 6 38.01 -1.90 -2.70
N ARG A 7 38.41 -1.94 -3.97
CA ARG A 7 37.74 -1.22 -5.08
C ARG A 7 36.46 -1.92 -5.57
N TYR A 8 36.41 -3.24 -5.43
CA TYR A 8 35.30 -4.10 -5.87
C TYR A 8 34.85 -5.03 -4.73
N GLY A 9 33.70 -5.67 -4.92
CA GLY A 9 33.07 -6.53 -3.91
C GLY A 9 31.98 -5.81 -3.08
N PRO A 10 31.19 -6.56 -2.30
CA PRO A 10 30.01 -6.05 -1.59
C PRO A 10 30.34 -5.04 -0.49
N ASN A 11 31.50 -5.17 0.17
CA ASN A 11 31.94 -4.28 1.26
C ASN A 11 33.03 -3.29 0.83
N LYS A 12 33.08 -2.94 -0.46
CA LYS A 12 34.07 -2.02 -1.02
C LYS A 12 34.03 -0.61 -0.40
N GLY A 13 35.14 0.11 -0.57
CA GLY A 13 35.31 1.51 -0.17
C GLY A 13 36.06 1.70 1.14
N HIS A 14 36.41 2.95 1.43
CA HIS A 14 37.22 3.31 2.59
C HIS A 14 36.48 3.00 3.91
N PRO A 15 37.12 2.34 4.89
CA PRO A 15 36.53 2.11 6.21
C PRO A 15 36.30 3.42 6.95
N THR A 16 35.03 3.77 7.14
CA THR A 16 34.59 4.97 7.89
C THR A 16 33.69 4.55 9.04
N THR A 17 33.74 5.27 10.17
CA THR A 17 32.76 5.13 11.27
C THR A 17 31.46 5.86 10.89
N PRO A 18 30.34 5.17 10.62
CA PRO A 18 29.10 5.83 10.22
C PRO A 18 28.42 6.50 11.41
N ILE A 19 28.05 7.77 11.26
CA ILE A 19 27.21 8.48 12.24
C ILE A 19 25.74 8.12 11.98
N ALA A 20 25.01 7.79 13.05
CA ALA A 20 23.57 7.54 12.96
C ALA A 20 22.84 8.82 12.53
N LYS A 21 22.24 8.81 11.34
CA LYS A 21 21.49 9.95 10.81
C LYS A 21 20.07 9.97 11.38
N THR A 22 19.64 11.12 11.91
CA THR A 22 18.24 11.33 12.28
C THR A 22 17.36 11.44 11.03
N VAL A 23 16.13 10.94 11.13
CA VAL A 23 15.15 10.98 10.04
C VAL A 23 14.70 12.43 9.85
N ARG A 24 14.84 12.94 8.63
CA ARG A 24 14.44 14.33 8.32
C ARG A 24 12.90 14.42 8.26
N PRO A 25 12.28 15.52 8.72
CA PRO A 25 10.83 15.70 8.62
C PRO A 25 10.28 15.52 7.20
N SER A 26 11.05 15.90 6.17
CA SER A 26 10.69 15.70 4.75
C SER A 26 10.52 14.23 4.35
N GLN A 27 11.23 13.31 5.00
CA GLN A 27 11.11 11.86 4.78
C GLN A 27 9.83 11.27 5.39
N ARG A 28 9.15 12.01 6.29
CA ARG A 28 7.88 11.61 6.90
C ARG A 28 6.66 11.95 6.03
N LYS A 29 6.85 12.64 4.90
CA LYS A 29 5.75 13.02 4.00
C LYS A 29 5.03 11.77 3.47
N GLY A 30 3.70 11.72 3.67
CA GLY A 30 2.85 10.61 3.22
C GLY A 30 2.50 9.59 4.31
N VAL A 31 3.10 9.70 5.51
CA VAL A 31 2.69 8.88 6.66
C VAL A 31 1.29 9.27 7.11
N GLN A 32 0.45 8.26 7.34
CA GLN A 32 -0.92 8.45 7.80
C GLN A 32 -0.94 8.78 9.30
N SER A 33 -1.59 9.89 9.69
CA SER A 33 -1.85 10.21 11.10
C SER A 33 -3.19 9.61 11.55
N THR A 34 -3.37 9.46 12.86
CA THR A 34 -4.64 8.99 13.45
C THR A 34 -5.82 9.88 13.05
N LYS A 35 -5.64 11.20 13.09
CA LYS A 35 -6.64 12.20 12.65
C LYS A 35 -6.99 12.04 11.17
N THR A 36 -5.99 11.93 10.27
CA THR A 36 -6.27 11.74 8.84
C THR A 36 -6.89 10.39 8.53
N LYS A 37 -6.60 9.34 9.31
CA LYS A 37 -7.28 8.04 9.18
C LYS A 37 -8.76 8.16 9.54
N PHE A 38 -9.08 8.79 10.67
CA PHE A 38 -10.45 9.02 11.13
C PHE A 38 -11.28 9.81 10.11
N VAL A 39 -10.76 10.95 9.64
CA VAL A 39 -11.45 11.77 8.63
C VAL A 39 -11.70 11.00 7.33
N ARG A 40 -10.72 10.21 6.85
CA ARG A 40 -10.89 9.39 5.64
C ARG A 40 -11.93 8.29 5.80
N ALA A 41 -12.08 7.72 6.99
CA ALA A 41 -13.10 6.71 7.27
C ALA A 41 -14.51 7.32 7.16
N ILE A 42 -14.74 8.47 7.79
CA ILE A 42 -16.03 9.20 7.71
C ILE A 42 -16.37 9.54 6.25
N VAL A 43 -15.43 10.09 5.49
CA VAL A 43 -15.67 10.44 4.08
C VAL A 43 -16.01 9.20 3.25
N ARG A 44 -15.37 8.06 3.53
CA ARG A 44 -15.64 6.80 2.82
C ARG A 44 -17.04 6.27 3.14
N GLU A 45 -17.50 6.42 4.37
CA GLU A 45 -18.87 6.05 4.78
C GLU A 45 -19.91 6.89 4.06
N VAL A 46 -19.72 8.22 4.02
CA VAL A 46 -20.67 9.15 3.39
C VAL A 46 -20.68 9.04 1.86
N ALA A 47 -19.50 8.99 1.22
CA ALA A 47 -19.40 9.00 -0.25
C ALA A 47 -19.49 7.59 -0.88
N GLY A 48 -19.20 6.54 -0.10
CA GLY A 48 -19.23 5.16 -0.55
C GLY A 48 -18.12 4.76 -1.54
N PHE A 49 -18.45 3.79 -2.39
CA PHE A 49 -17.54 3.21 -3.39
C PHE A 49 -17.92 3.60 -4.82
N SER A 50 -16.91 3.92 -5.61
CA SER A 50 -17.07 4.18 -7.04
C SER A 50 -17.55 2.92 -7.79
N ALA A 51 -18.12 3.11 -8.98
CA ALA A 51 -18.68 2.01 -9.77
C ALA A 51 -17.67 0.89 -10.09
N TYR A 52 -16.40 1.23 -10.35
CA TYR A 52 -15.38 0.22 -10.62
C TYR A 52 -14.95 -0.53 -9.35
N GLU A 53 -14.89 0.15 -8.20
CA GLU A 53 -14.58 -0.48 -6.90
C GLU A 53 -15.68 -1.49 -6.54
N ARG A 54 -16.95 -1.13 -6.74
CA ARG A 54 -18.09 -2.05 -6.55
C ARG A 54 -17.97 -3.31 -7.42
N ARG A 55 -17.67 -3.13 -8.72
CA ARG A 55 -17.46 -4.26 -9.64
C ARG A 55 -16.27 -5.14 -9.24
N VAL A 56 -15.21 -4.54 -8.70
CA VAL A 56 -14.05 -5.30 -8.22
C VAL A 56 -14.41 -6.09 -6.96
N MET A 57 -15.17 -5.51 -6.03
CA MET A 57 -15.65 -6.22 -4.85
C MET A 57 -16.54 -7.42 -5.21
N GLU A 58 -17.42 -7.30 -6.20
CA GLU A 58 -18.20 -8.44 -6.72
C GLU A 58 -17.31 -9.56 -7.27
N LEU A 59 -16.25 -9.22 -8.01
CA LEU A 59 -15.31 -10.21 -8.53
C LEU A 59 -14.52 -10.90 -7.40
N LEU A 60 -14.14 -10.16 -6.36
CA LEU A 60 -13.46 -10.69 -5.18
C LEU A 60 -14.37 -11.61 -4.36
N ARG A 61 -15.66 -11.27 -4.20
CA ARG A 61 -16.65 -12.15 -3.53
C ARG A 61 -16.82 -13.50 -4.24
N ASN A 62 -16.67 -13.51 -5.56
CA ASN A 62 -16.75 -14.72 -6.40
C ASN A 62 -15.38 -15.40 -6.63
N SER A 63 -14.34 -15.04 -5.87
CA SER A 63 -12.99 -15.61 -5.98
C SER A 63 -12.35 -15.47 -7.38
N LYS A 64 -12.71 -14.42 -8.14
CA LYS A 64 -12.19 -14.15 -9.50
C LYS A 64 -11.01 -13.17 -9.48
N ASP A 65 -9.99 -13.44 -8.67
CA ASP A 65 -8.87 -12.50 -8.39
C ASP A 65 -8.09 -12.07 -9.62
N LYS A 66 -7.83 -13.00 -10.56
CA LYS A 66 -7.12 -12.69 -11.81
C LYS A 66 -7.89 -11.68 -12.65
N LYS A 67 -9.23 -11.79 -12.69
CA LYS A 67 -10.11 -10.86 -13.42
C LYS A 67 -10.21 -9.52 -12.70
N ALA A 68 -10.36 -9.53 -11.37
CA ALA A 68 -10.33 -8.33 -10.53
C ALA A 68 -9.03 -7.53 -10.73
N ARG A 69 -7.87 -8.19 -10.76
CA ARG A 69 -6.56 -7.59 -11.01
C ARG A 69 -6.41 -7.00 -12.40
N LYS A 70 -6.90 -7.70 -13.44
CA LYS A 70 -6.90 -7.19 -14.82
C LYS A 70 -7.78 -5.94 -14.94
N LEU A 71 -8.99 -5.97 -14.38
CA LEU A 71 -9.91 -4.82 -14.39
C LEU A 71 -9.31 -3.61 -13.67
N THR A 72 -8.79 -3.82 -12.46
CA THR A 72 -8.22 -2.74 -11.63
C THR A 72 -6.96 -2.16 -12.27
N LYS A 73 -6.10 -3.01 -12.89
CA LYS A 73 -4.93 -2.53 -13.65
C LYS A 73 -5.36 -1.70 -14.87
N LYS A 74 -6.41 -2.11 -15.60
CA LYS A 74 -6.95 -1.31 -16.73
C LYS A 74 -7.48 0.05 -16.27
N ARG A 75 -8.00 0.17 -15.05
CA ARG A 75 -8.51 1.43 -14.50
C ARG A 75 -7.44 2.34 -13.87
N LEU A 76 -6.47 1.77 -13.14
CA LEU A 76 -5.44 2.52 -12.40
C LEU A 76 -4.07 2.61 -13.10
N GLY A 77 -3.87 1.86 -14.18
CA GLY A 77 -2.66 1.82 -15.00
C GLY A 77 -1.61 0.80 -14.54
N THR A 78 -1.06 0.96 -13.33
CA THR A 78 0.11 0.16 -12.89
C THR A 78 -0.28 -1.04 -12.03
N LEU A 79 0.58 -2.08 -12.05
CA LEU A 79 0.36 -3.30 -11.25
C LEU A 79 0.44 -3.01 -9.74
N LEU A 80 1.38 -2.17 -9.31
CA LEU A 80 1.54 -1.81 -7.90
C LEU A 80 0.27 -1.15 -7.33
N ARG A 81 -0.31 -0.19 -8.08
CA ARG A 81 -1.57 0.46 -7.69
C ARG A 81 -2.73 -0.53 -7.66
N SER A 82 -2.80 -1.41 -8.66
CA SER A 82 -3.81 -2.46 -8.72
C SER A 82 -3.76 -3.41 -7.52
N LYS A 83 -2.57 -3.89 -7.13
CA LYS A 83 -2.39 -4.76 -5.95
C LYS A 83 -2.83 -4.06 -4.67
N ARG A 84 -2.35 -2.83 -4.43
CA ARG A 84 -2.75 -2.03 -3.25
C ARG A 84 -4.26 -1.83 -3.17
N LYS A 85 -4.91 -1.57 -4.31
CA LYS A 85 -6.36 -1.37 -4.34
C LYS A 85 -7.14 -2.65 -4.07
N LEU A 86 -6.66 -3.80 -4.57
CA LEU A 86 -7.28 -5.08 -4.27
C LEU A 86 -7.15 -5.45 -2.79
N GLU A 87 -5.99 -5.20 -2.18
CA GLU A 87 -5.78 -5.40 -0.74
C GLU A 87 -6.75 -4.54 0.09
N GLU A 88 -6.91 -3.26 -0.25
CA GLU A 88 -7.88 -2.36 0.39
C GLU A 88 -9.31 -2.93 0.30
N LEU A 89 -9.76 -3.31 -0.90
CA LEU A 89 -11.13 -3.82 -1.11
C LEU A 89 -11.34 -5.19 -0.48
N SER A 90 -10.31 -6.04 -0.41
CA SER A 90 -10.37 -7.33 0.29
C SER A 90 -10.54 -7.12 1.80
N SER A 91 -9.79 -6.19 2.40
CA SER A 91 -9.94 -5.82 3.82
C SER A 91 -11.35 -5.36 4.14
N VAL A 92 -11.93 -4.50 3.30
CA VAL A 92 -13.33 -4.03 3.46
C VAL A 92 -14.31 -5.20 3.45
N ILE A 93 -14.15 -6.15 2.52
CA ILE A 93 -15.02 -7.33 2.45
C ILE A 93 -14.91 -8.18 3.72
N GLN A 94 -13.69 -8.37 4.24
CA GLN A 94 -13.46 -9.11 5.48
C GLN A 94 -14.09 -8.41 6.68
N GLU A 95 -13.95 -7.10 6.81
CA GLU A 95 -14.60 -6.31 7.86
C GLU A 95 -16.12 -6.38 7.76
N SER A 96 -16.68 -6.27 6.56
CA SER A 96 -18.13 -6.40 6.34
C SER A 96 -18.66 -7.78 6.71
N ARG A 97 -17.89 -8.84 6.44
CA ARG A 97 -18.25 -10.21 6.87
C ARG A 97 -18.22 -10.34 8.39
N ARG A 98 -17.22 -9.77 9.06
CA ARG A 98 -17.12 -9.79 10.53
C ARG A 98 -18.23 -9.01 11.22
N ALA A 99 -18.70 -7.91 10.63
CA ALA A 99 -19.79 -7.11 11.18
C ALA A 99 -21.17 -7.73 10.97
N ALA A 100 -21.32 -8.63 9.99
CA ALA A 100 -22.58 -9.31 9.68
C ALA A 100 -22.78 -10.60 10.48
N HIS A 101 -21.75 -11.09 11.17
CA HIS A 101 -21.79 -12.19 12.12
C HIS A 101 -21.82 -11.64 13.54
#